data_AF-A0A937Y5E7-F1
#
_entry.id   AF-A0A937Y5E7-F1
#
_cell.length_a   1.000
_cell.length_b   1.000
_cell.length_c   1.000
_cell.angle_alpha   90.00
_cell.angle_beta   90.00
_cell.angle_gamma   90.00
#
_symmetry.space_group_name_H-M   'P 1'
#
loop_
_entity.id
_entity.type
_entity.pdbx_description
1 polymer ?
#
loop_
_entity_poly.entity_id
_entity_poly.type
_entity_poly.pdbx_seq_one_letter_code
_entity_poly.pdbx_strand_id
1 'polypeptide(L)' 'MRVLWTLSAEQDRADIIDFIAENNPLAAVRMDELFAAAVERLANHPLLGPFTADGWLAASVQVPACLCGSRRVRLAL' A
#
# COMPACT_ATOMS: atom_id res chain seq x y z
N MET A 1 14.05 -5.25 -14.39
CA MET A 1 12.81 -4.66 -14.96
C MET A 1 12.52 -3.35 -14.23
N ARG A 2 11.83 -2.37 -14.85
CA ARG A 2 11.49 -1.11 -14.16
C ARG A 2 10.13 -1.24 -13.46
N VAL A 3 10.10 -1.11 -12.15
CA VAL A 3 8.86 -1.05 -11.36
C VAL A 3 8.38 0.40 -11.31
N LEU A 4 7.10 0.61 -11.61
CA LEU A 4 6.46 1.92 -11.57
C LEU A 4 5.25 1.85 -10.65
N TRP A 5 5.12 2.85 -9.78
CA TRP A 5 3.96 3.01 -8.93
C TRP A 5 2.89 3.78 -9.69
N THR A 6 1.63 3.38 -9.52
CA THR A 6 0.50 4.21 -9.92
C THR A 6 0.28 5.28 -8.85
N LEU A 7 -0.35 6.39 -9.22
CA LEU A 7 -0.67 7.46 -8.26
C LEU A 7 -1.52 6.95 -7.09
N SER A 8 -2.46 6.03 -7.36
CA SER A 8 -3.26 5.41 -6.30
C SER A 8 -2.40 4.60 -5.34
N ALA A 9 -1.46 3.81 -5.84
CA ALA A 9 -0.60 2.99 -4.98
C ALA A 9 0.38 3.83 -4.15
N GLU A 10 0.83 4.97 -4.68
CA GLU A 10 1.62 5.94 -3.92
C GLU A 10 0.80 6.58 -2.80
N GLN A 11 -0.45 6.93 -3.06
CA GLN A 11 -1.38 7.42 -2.03
C GLN A 11 -1.66 6.36 -0.97
N ASP A 12 -1.94 5.11 -1.38
CA ASP A 12 -2.17 3.99 -0.45
C ASP A 12 -0.98 3.81 0.50
N ARG A 13 0.24 3.91 -0.04
CA ARG A 13 1.47 3.83 0.74
C ARG A 13 1.58 4.97 1.76
N ALA A 14 1.27 6.21 1.36
CA ALA A 14 1.28 7.36 2.25
C ALA A 14 0.24 7.20 3.38
N ASP A 15 -0.99 6.83 3.04
CA ASP A 15 -2.09 6.63 3.99
C ASP A 15 -1.74 5.55 5.04
N ILE A 16 -1.11 4.45 4.61
CA ILE A 16 -0.66 3.38 5.51
C ILE A 16 0.44 3.89 6.47
N ILE A 17 1.42 4.61 5.95
CA ILE A 17 2.55 5.12 6.76
C ILE A 17 2.04 6.11 7.80
N ASP A 18 1.20 7.06 7.38
CA ASP A 18 0.63 8.07 8.27
C ASP A 18 -0.19 7.40 9.39
N PHE A 19 -1.02 6.42 9.05
CA PHE A 19 -1.80 5.66 10.03
C PHE A 19 -0.93 4.94 11.08
N ILE A 20 0.17 4.30 10.65
CA ILE A 20 1.08 3.62 11.58
C ILE A 20 1.83 4.64 12.44
N ALA A 21 2.24 5.76 11.84
CA ALA A 21 3.02 6.80 12.50
C ALA A 21 2.28 7.48 13.66
N GLU A 22 0.94 7.54 13.61
CA GLU A 22 0.10 8.03 14.71
C GLU A 22 0.38 7.32 16.04
N ASN A 23 0.74 6.03 16.00
CA ASN A 23 0.98 5.22 17.20
C ASN A 23 2.46 4.82 17.36
N ASN A 24 3.16 4.52 16.27
CA ASN A 24 4.55 4.09 16.32
C ASN A 24 5.31 4.55 15.06
N PRO A 25 6.01 5.70 15.10
CA PRO A 25 6.73 6.23 13.95
C PRO A 25 7.90 5.34 13.52
N LEU A 26 8.53 4.60 14.44
CA LEU A 26 9.61 3.67 14.09
C LEU A 26 9.07 2.48 13.28
N ALA A 27 7.87 1.99 13.61
CA ALA A 27 7.21 0.96 12.83
C ALA A 27 6.83 1.45 11.43
N ALA A 28 6.44 2.72 11.29
CA ALA A 28 6.14 3.32 9.99
C ALA A 28 7.38 3.36 9.08
N VAL A 29 8.53 3.78 9.61
CA VAL A 29 9.82 3.75 8.88
C VAL A 29 10.17 2.32 8.46
N ARG A 30 10.05 1.35 9.38
CA ARG A 30 10.32 -0.05 9.04
C ARG A 30 9.38 -0.57 7.94
N MET A 31 8.13 -0.13 7.93
CA MET A 31 7.17 -0.52 6.89
C MET A 31 7.56 0.06 5.53
N ASP A 32 8.04 1.31 5.50
CA ASP A 32 8.56 1.99 4.31
C ASP A 32 9.72 1.20 3.66
N GLU A 33 10.68 0.74 4.49
CA GLU A 33 11.81 -0.08 4.08
C GLU A 33 11.38 -1.44 3.52
N LEU A 34 10.36 -2.07 4.10
CA LEU A 34 9.82 -3.34 3.59
C LEU A 34 9.22 -3.20 2.19
N PHE A 35 8.53 -2.09 1.92
CA PHE A 35 8.03 -1.81 0.57
C PHE A 35 9.19 -1.62 -0.43
N ALA A 36 10.23 -0.88 -0.05
CA ALA A 36 11.40 -0.67 -0.90
C ALA A 36 12.09 -2.01 -1.23
N ALA A 37 12.32 -2.86 -0.23
CA ALA A 37 12.93 -4.18 -0.42
C ALA A 37 12.05 -5.11 -1.28
N ALA A 38 10.73 -5.05 -1.13
CA ALA A 38 9.81 -5.84 -1.96
C ALA A 38 9.87 -5.39 -3.44
N VAL A 39 9.91 -4.09 -3.70
CA VAL A 39 10.06 -3.52 -5.06
C VAL A 39 11.39 -3.92 -5.69
N GLU A 40 12.48 -3.88 -4.94
CA GLU A 40 13.79 -4.32 -5.43
C GLU A 40 13.78 -5.80 -5.84
N ARG A 41 13.18 -6.66 -5.00
CA ARG A 41 13.02 -8.09 -5.32
C ARG A 41 12.17 -8.30 -6.56
N LEU A 42 11.07 -7.55 -6.72
CA LEU A 42 10.19 -7.64 -7.88
C LEU A 42 10.89 -7.15 -9.17
N ALA A 43 11.73 -6.11 -9.07
CA ALA A 43 12.50 -5.60 -10.20
C ALA A 43 13.48 -6.66 -10.76
N ASN A 44 14.04 -7.48 -9.87
CA ASN A 44 14.95 -8.59 -10.18
C ASN A 44 14.22 -9.87 -10.60
N HIS A 45 13.03 -10.12 -10.04
CA HIS A 45 12.22 -11.30 -10.33
C HIS A 45 10.75 -10.92 -10.59
N PRO A 46 10.41 -10.48 -11.82
CA PRO A 46 9.07 -9.96 -12.14
C PRO A 46 7.91 -10.94 -11.94
N LEU A 47 8.20 -12.24 -11.93
CA LEU A 47 7.21 -13.32 -11.78
C LEU A 47 7.14 -13.88 -10.35
N LEU A 48 7.61 -13.11 -9.35
CA LEU A 48 7.54 -13.49 -7.93
C LEU A 48 6.11 -13.53 -7.39
N GLY A 49 5.18 -12.80 -8.00
CA GLY A 49 3.79 -12.74 -7.57
C GLY A 49 2.99 -13.97 -8.04
N PRO A 50 2.04 -14.47 -7.23
CA PRO A 50 1.10 -15.49 -7.69
C PRO A 50 0.21 -14.92 -8.80
N PHE A 51 0.09 -15.62 -9.92
CA PHE A 51 -0.94 -15.33 -10.91
C PHE A 51 -2.28 -15.86 -10.40
N THR A 52 -3.11 -14.98 -9.85
CA THR A 52 -4.51 -15.33 -9.52
C THR A 52 -5.38 -14.96 -10.71
N ALA A 53 -5.82 -15.97 -11.48
CA ALA A 53 -6.69 -15.80 -12.66
C ALA A 53 -8.09 -15.25 -12.29
N ASP A 54 -8.44 -15.33 -11.01
CA ASP A 54 -9.68 -14.97 -10.37
C ASP A 54 -9.42 -13.87 -9.33
N GLY A 55 -9.27 -12.64 -9.82
CA GLY A 55 -8.80 -11.46 -9.06
C GLY A 55 -9.67 -10.96 -7.89
N TRP A 56 -10.53 -11.80 -7.28
CA TRP A 56 -11.40 -11.39 -6.16
C TRP A 56 -11.56 -12.40 -5.01
N LEU A 57 -11.06 -13.65 -5.11
CA LEU A 57 -11.30 -14.68 -4.07
C LEU A 57 -10.20 -14.87 -3.02
N ALA A 58 -8.99 -14.34 -3.22
CA ALA A 58 -7.89 -14.53 -2.28
C ALA A 58 -7.80 -13.47 -1.17
N ALA A 59 -8.52 -12.34 -1.28
CA ALA A 59 -8.44 -11.25 -0.31
C ALA A 59 -9.82 -10.70 0.06
N SER A 60 -10.77 -11.58 0.36
CA SER A 60 -11.82 -11.23 1.32
C SER A 60 -11.20 -11.19 2.73
N VAL A 61 -10.28 -10.27 2.97
CA VAL A 61 -10.24 -9.65 4.29
C VAL A 61 -11.57 -8.91 4.34
N GLN A 62 -12.50 -9.44 5.12
CA GLN A 62 -13.69 -8.75 5.54
C GLN A 62 -13.23 -7.49 6.31
N VAL A 63 -12.81 -6.45 5.59
CA VAL A 63 -12.73 -5.11 6.15
C VAL A 63 -14.18 -4.70 6.30
N PRO A 64 -14.73 -4.59 7.52
CA PRO A 64 -16.09 -4.13 7.69
C PRO A 64 -16.21 -2.79 6.96
N ALA A 65 -17.26 -2.68 6.14
CA ALA A 65 -17.65 -1.45 5.47
C ALA A 65 -17.95 -0.36 6.51
N CYS A 66 -16.91 0.34 6.92
CA CYS A 66 -16.89 1.60 7.63
C CYS A 66 -15.56 2.22 7.19
N LEU A 67 -15.47 2.86 6.02
CA LEU A 67 -15.44 4.32 5.94
C LEU A 67 -15.57 4.77 4.47
N CYS A 68 -16.57 4.25 3.74
CA CYS A 68 -17.06 4.95 2.56
C CYS A 68 -17.96 6.09 3.04
N GLY A 69 -17.37 7.22 3.43
CA GLY A 69 -18.12 8.35 3.94
C GLY A 69 -17.27 9.38 4.67
N SER A 70 -16.89 10.44 3.95
CA SER A 70 -16.47 11.74 4.50
C SER A 70 -15.05 11.84 5.05
N ARG A 71 -14.09 12.16 4.17
CA ARG A 71 -13.18 13.27 4.51
C ARG A 71 -12.83 14.09 3.26
N ARG A 72 -13.20 15.35 3.38
CA ARG A 72 -13.16 16.39 2.36
C ARG A 72 -11.73 16.63 1.90
N VAL A 73 -11.60 16.88 0.60
CA VAL A 73 -10.63 17.83 0.05
C VAL A 73 -10.56 19.08 0.95
N ARG A 74 -9.42 19.29 1.63
CA ARG A 74 -8.78 20.60 1.89
C ARG A 74 -7.54 20.46 2.80
N LEU A 75 -6.40 20.85 2.26
CA LEU A 75 -5.66 22.04 2.72
C LEU A 75 -4.85 22.56 1.53
N ALA A 76 -5.37 23.56 0.82
CA ALA A 76 -4.69 24.85 0.68
C ALA A 76 -3.73 25.21 1.83
N LEU A 77 -2.42 25.24 1.52
CA LEU A 77 -1.58 26.44 1.62
C LEU A 77 -0.40 26.28 0.66
#